data_AF-A0A9X1S816-F1
#
_entry.id   AF-A0A9X1S816-F1
#
_cell.length_a   1.000
_cell.length_b   1.000
_cell.length_c   1.000
_cell.angle_alpha   90.00
_cell.angle_beta   90.00
_cell.angle_gamma   90.00
#
_symmetry.space_group_name_H-M   'P 1'
#
loop_
_entity.id
_entity.type
_entity.pdbx_description
1 polymer ?
#
loop_
_entity_poly.entity_id
_entity_poly.type
_entity_poly.pdbx_seq_one_letter_code
_entity_poly.pdbx_strand_id
1 'polypeptide(L)'
;MRDIEDEIAAGYRRLDALPGYDFTVLRAWLVEIRELWDTYSIEFAAMEQAMAADTAVADEWLGMLRRVSGSMQRLYSTCASEQEREERQTHLVTFMMSLDRNFYFLYVRGHQDRHELVLDALARQLLTLFEPR
;
A
#
# COMPACT_ATOMS: atom_id res chain seq x y z
N MET A 1 13.11 11.17 -3.03
CA MET A 1 12.81 10.10 -2.05
C MET A 1 11.90 10.65 -0.96
N ARG A 2 12.35 11.60 -0.11
CA ARG A 2 11.51 12.20 0.95
C ARG A 2 10.14 12.72 0.46
N ASP A 3 10.11 13.46 -0.64
CA ASP A 3 8.85 14.03 -1.15
C ASP A 3 7.81 12.95 -1.54
N ILE A 4 8.26 11.80 -2.03
CA ILE A 4 7.36 10.68 -2.40
C ILE A 4 6.96 9.88 -1.16
N GLU A 5 7.86 9.71 -0.20
CA GLU A 5 7.54 9.06 1.08
C GLU A 5 6.40 9.78 1.81
N ASP A 6 6.43 11.11 1.83
CA ASP A 6 5.38 11.92 2.47
C ASP A 6 4.00 11.73 1.80
N GLU A 7 3.98 11.65 0.46
CA GLU A 7 2.77 11.41 -0.33
C GLU A 7 2.24 9.98 -0.17
N ILE A 8 3.13 8.98 -0.18
CA ILE A 8 2.78 7.58 0.11
C ILE A 8 2.18 7.48 1.52
N ALA A 9 2.86 8.04 2.52
CA ALA A 9 2.38 8.05 3.88
C ALA A 9 1.03 8.79 3.99
N ALA A 10 0.82 9.88 3.23
CA ALA A 10 -0.46 10.57 3.16
C ALA A 10 -1.57 9.67 2.58
N GLY A 11 -1.28 8.90 1.54
CA GLY A 11 -2.21 7.93 0.95
C GLY A 11 -2.71 6.90 1.95
N TYR A 12 -1.81 6.31 2.76
CA TYR A 12 -2.18 5.35 3.80
C TYR A 12 -2.84 6.01 5.02
N ARG A 13 -2.48 7.25 5.37
CA ARG A 13 -3.24 8.01 6.38
C ARG A 13 -4.68 8.25 5.94
N ARG A 14 -4.91 8.53 4.65
CA ARG A 14 -6.28 8.65 4.09
C ARG A 14 -7.03 7.33 4.16
N LEU A 15 -6.37 6.20 3.85
CA LEU A 15 -6.96 4.86 4.02
C LEU A 15 -7.45 4.67 5.45
N ASP A 16 -6.60 4.93 6.44
CA ASP A 16 -6.94 4.75 7.86
C ASP A 16 -8.11 5.65 8.29
N ALA A 17 -8.25 6.82 7.67
CA ALA A 17 -9.28 7.82 7.99
C ALA A 17 -10.62 7.63 7.25
N LEU A 18 -10.75 6.64 6.36
CA LEU A 18 -11.99 6.41 5.58
C LEU A 18 -13.20 6.19 6.50
N PRO A 19 -14.41 6.69 6.18
CA PRO A 19 -15.57 6.53 7.07
C PRO A 19 -15.99 5.06 7.28
N GLY A 20 -15.67 4.17 6.33
CA GLY A 20 -15.91 2.73 6.38
C GLY A 20 -15.06 1.97 5.38
N TYR A 21 -15.15 0.64 5.39
CA TYR A 21 -14.26 -0.24 4.62
C TYR A 21 -15.03 -1.28 3.78
N ASP A 22 -16.05 -0.84 3.04
CA ASP A 22 -16.67 -1.72 2.04
C ASP A 22 -15.81 -1.81 0.76
N PHE A 23 -16.14 -2.79 -0.08
CA PHE A 23 -15.42 -3.02 -1.35
C PHE A 23 -15.37 -1.78 -2.23
N THR A 24 -16.46 -1.02 -2.37
CA THR A 24 -16.53 0.15 -3.23
C THR A 24 -15.61 1.26 -2.72
N VAL A 25 -15.61 1.49 -1.40
CA VAL A 25 -14.75 2.49 -0.75
C VAL A 25 -13.28 2.14 -0.88
N LEU A 26 -12.90 0.89 -0.61
CA LEU A 26 -11.51 0.43 -0.73
C LEU A 26 -11.02 0.45 -2.18
N ARG A 27 -11.91 0.11 -3.13
CA ARG A 27 -11.61 0.18 -4.55
C ARG A 27 -11.42 1.62 -5.02
N ALA A 28 -12.24 2.56 -4.54
CA ALA A 28 -12.06 3.98 -4.85
C ALA A 28 -10.71 4.49 -4.32
N TRP A 29 -10.32 4.10 -3.11
CA TRP A 29 -8.99 4.43 -2.57
C TRP A 29 -7.86 3.88 -3.44
N LEU A 30 -7.96 2.66 -3.97
CA LEU A 30 -6.95 2.12 -4.90
C LEU A 30 -6.81 2.94 -6.19
N VAL A 31 -7.91 3.54 -6.67
CA VAL A 31 -7.88 4.46 -7.82
C VAL A 31 -7.15 5.74 -7.46
N GLU A 32 -7.35 6.30 -6.26
CA GLU A 32 -6.57 7.46 -5.78
C GLU A 32 -5.08 7.14 -5.64
N ILE A 33 -4.72 5.97 -5.11
CA ILE A 33 -3.31 5.54 -5.04
C ILE A 33 -2.73 5.36 -6.43
N ARG A 34 -3.52 4.88 -7.40
CA ARG A 34 -3.07 4.83 -8.80
C ARG A 34 -2.69 6.22 -9.30
N GLU A 35 -3.45 7.27 -9.00
CA GLU A 35 -3.13 8.64 -9.45
C GLU A 35 -1.75 9.10 -8.95
N LEU A 36 -1.39 8.71 -7.72
CA LEU A 36 -0.05 8.93 -7.16
C LEU A 36 1.02 8.19 -7.96
N TRP A 37 0.78 6.94 -8.35
CA TRP A 37 1.71 6.15 -9.17
C TRP A 37 1.84 6.67 -10.60
N ASP A 38 0.74 7.11 -11.21
CA ASP A 38 0.76 7.74 -12.53
C ASP A 38 1.57 9.06 -12.48
N THR A 39 1.37 9.86 -11.43
CA THR A 39 2.07 11.16 -11.21
C THR A 39 3.58 10.99 -11.02
N TYR A 40 4.01 10.03 -10.20
CA TYR A 40 5.41 9.81 -9.83
C TYR A 40 6.05 8.60 -10.51
N SER A 41 5.55 8.20 -11.68
CA SER A 41 5.94 6.97 -12.38
C SER A 41 7.45 6.89 -12.69
N ILE A 42 8.09 8.02 -13.00
CA ILE A 42 9.54 8.10 -13.26
C ILE A 42 10.32 7.82 -11.97
N GLU A 43 9.90 8.39 -10.86
CA GLU A 43 10.55 8.24 -9.58
C GLU A 43 10.35 6.85 -8.99
N PHE A 44 9.17 6.24 -9.18
CA PHE A 44 8.96 4.82 -8.86
C PHE A 44 9.86 3.91 -9.69
N ALA A 45 10.06 4.20 -10.99
CA ALA A 45 10.99 3.46 -11.82
C ALA A 45 12.44 3.56 -11.32
N ALA A 46 12.87 4.77 -10.93
CA ALA A 46 14.18 5.01 -10.37
C ALA A 46 14.36 4.31 -9.01
N MET A 47 13.32 4.31 -8.17
CA MET A 47 13.33 3.63 -6.87
C MET A 47 13.53 2.12 -7.03
N GLU A 48 12.81 1.48 -7.95
CA GLU A 48 12.96 0.04 -8.23
C GLU A 48 14.37 -0.32 -8.70
N GLN A 49 14.98 0.53 -9.54
CA GLN A 49 16.38 0.33 -9.96
C GLN A 49 17.35 0.50 -8.78
N ALA A 50 17.13 1.51 -7.93
CA ALA A 50 17.98 1.77 -6.77
C ALA A 50 17.89 0.63 -5.75
N MET A 51 16.68 0.14 -5.42
CA MET A 51 16.48 -1.00 -4.52
C MET A 51 17.16 -2.27 -5.02
N ALA A 52 17.19 -2.49 -6.34
CA ALA A 52 17.87 -3.65 -6.93
C ALA A 52 19.41 -3.55 -6.87
N ALA A 53 19.95 -2.33 -6.84
CA ALA A 53 21.39 -2.06 -6.86
C ALA A 53 22.00 -1.83 -5.47
N ASP A 54 21.23 -1.32 -4.52
CA ASP A 54 21.67 -0.94 -3.18
C ASP A 54 20.70 -1.47 -2.10
N THR A 55 21.20 -2.39 -1.29
CA THR A 55 20.43 -3.01 -0.20
C THR A 55 19.98 -2.00 0.86
N ALA A 56 20.75 -0.92 1.09
CA ALA A 56 20.36 0.10 2.06
C ALA A 56 19.10 0.86 1.61
N VAL A 57 18.92 1.04 0.30
CA VAL A 57 17.71 1.65 -0.26
C VAL A 57 16.50 0.71 -0.10
N ALA A 58 16.68 -0.59 -0.35
CA ALA A 58 15.64 -1.58 -0.13
C ALA A 58 15.23 -1.68 1.35
N ASP A 59 16.20 -1.65 2.26
CA ASP A 59 15.97 -1.66 3.71
C ASP A 59 15.21 -0.41 4.17
N GLU A 60 15.56 0.77 3.65
CA GLU A 60 14.86 2.02 3.98
C GLU A 60 13.43 2.01 3.43
N TRP A 61 13.20 1.53 2.21
CA TRP A 61 11.86 1.39 1.65
C TRP A 61 10.97 0.49 2.52
N LEU A 62 11.46 -0.70 2.88
CA LEU A 62 10.74 -1.60 3.77
C LEU A 62 10.54 -1.00 5.16
N GLY A 63 11.53 -0.28 5.67
CA GLY A 63 11.44 0.48 6.92
C GLY A 63 10.32 1.51 6.89
N MET A 64 10.20 2.25 5.79
CA MET A 64 9.13 3.23 5.56
C MET A 64 7.75 2.55 5.56
N LEU A 65 7.56 1.46 4.82
CA LEU A 65 6.29 0.71 4.81
C LEU A 65 5.90 0.20 6.23
N ARG A 66 6.88 -0.27 7.00
CA ARG A 66 6.67 -0.69 8.40
C ARG A 66 6.28 0.47 9.32
N ARG A 67 6.90 1.64 9.16
CA ARG A 67 6.54 2.85 9.94
C ARG A 67 5.14 3.34 9.60
N VAL A 68 4.79 3.39 8.31
CA VAL A 68 3.46 3.81 7.84
C VAL A 68 2.39 2.87 8.36
N SER A 69 2.55 1.55 8.16
CA SER A 69 1.62 0.54 8.67
C SER A 69 1.45 0.63 10.19
N GLY A 70 2.56 0.69 10.94
CA GLY A 70 2.54 0.79 12.40
C GLY A 70 1.84 2.04 12.95
N SER A 71 1.67 3.09 12.13
CA SER A 71 1.02 4.35 12.50
C SER A 71 -0.50 4.36 12.33
N MET A 72 -1.08 3.36 11.65
CA MET A 72 -2.53 3.28 11.42
C MET A 72 -3.27 3.01 12.73
N GLN A 73 -4.25 3.85 13.07
CA GLN A 73 -5.01 3.74 14.31
C GLN A 73 -6.29 2.93 14.13
N ARG A 74 -7.05 3.17 13.06
CA ARG A 74 -8.36 2.51 12.86
C ARG A 74 -8.18 1.04 12.52
N LEU A 75 -7.15 0.68 11.75
CA LEU A 75 -6.83 -0.72 11.47
C LEU A 75 -6.63 -1.58 12.73
N TYR A 76 -6.01 -1.02 13.77
CA TYR A 76 -5.69 -1.74 15.01
C TYR A 76 -6.69 -1.53 16.14
N SER A 77 -7.69 -0.66 15.95
CA SER A 77 -8.68 -0.32 16.99
C SER A 77 -9.49 -1.50 17.52
N THR A 78 -9.54 -2.61 16.77
CA THR A 78 -10.26 -3.84 17.12
C THR A 78 -9.36 -4.99 17.55
N CYS A 79 -8.03 -4.80 17.59
CA CYS A 79 -7.10 -5.82 18.06
C CYS A 79 -7.23 -5.99 19.58
N ALA A 80 -7.42 -7.22 20.04
CA ALA A 80 -7.52 -7.57 21.46
C ALA A 80 -6.16 -7.82 22.12
N SER A 81 -5.09 -7.99 21.33
CA SER A 81 -3.74 -8.24 21.83
C SER A 81 -2.65 -7.65 20.93
N GLU A 82 -1.42 -7.54 21.45
CA GLU A 82 -0.27 -7.13 20.65
C GLU A 82 0.04 -8.14 19.55
N GLN A 83 -0.15 -9.44 19.79
CA GLN A 83 0.04 -10.46 18.76
C GLN A 83 -0.92 -10.25 17.58
N GLU A 84 -2.21 -9.97 17.84
CA GLU A 84 -3.16 -9.67 16.77
C GLU A 84 -2.79 -8.39 16.01
N ARG A 85 -2.24 -7.40 16.72
CA ARG A 85 -1.72 -6.17 16.11
C ARG A 85 -0.53 -6.47 15.18
N GLU A 86 0.43 -7.25 15.64
CA GLU A 86 1.61 -7.68 14.84
C GLU A 86 1.20 -8.50 13.61
N GLU A 87 0.27 -9.44 13.76
CA GLU A 87 -0.29 -10.21 12.65
C GLU A 87 -0.93 -9.26 11.63
N ARG A 88 -1.81 -8.34 12.08
CA ARG A 88 -2.50 -7.40 11.20
C ARG A 88 -1.54 -6.42 10.52
N GLN A 89 -0.50 -5.97 11.22
CA GLN A 89 0.58 -5.17 10.62
C GLN A 89 1.34 -5.96 9.55
N THR A 90 1.64 -7.23 9.80
CA THR A 90 2.31 -8.10 8.83
C THR A 90 1.47 -8.31 7.58
N HIS A 91 0.16 -8.53 7.74
CA HIS A 91 -0.76 -8.64 6.61
C HIS A 91 -0.81 -7.33 5.79
N LEU A 92 -0.86 -6.17 6.45
CA LEU A 92 -0.84 -4.89 5.75
C LEU A 92 0.47 -4.68 4.98
N VAL A 93 1.63 -4.91 5.59
CA VAL A 93 2.93 -4.77 4.90
C VAL A 93 3.00 -5.70 3.69
N THR A 94 2.52 -6.94 3.82
CA THR A 94 2.44 -7.89 2.69
C THR A 94 1.54 -7.36 1.57
N PHE A 95 0.39 -6.76 1.93
CA PHE A 95 -0.47 -6.10 0.96
C PHE A 95 0.24 -4.92 0.27
N MET A 96 0.93 -4.06 1.01
CA MET A 96 1.68 -2.91 0.46
C MET A 96 2.72 -3.38 -0.56
N MET A 97 3.50 -4.42 -0.24
CA MET A 97 4.48 -4.99 -1.17
C MET A 97 3.82 -5.58 -2.42
N SER A 98 2.66 -6.23 -2.28
CA SER A 98 1.89 -6.75 -3.41
C SER A 98 1.37 -5.61 -4.28
N LEU A 99 0.83 -4.55 -3.68
CA LEU A 99 0.36 -3.34 -4.36
C LEU A 99 1.51 -2.70 -5.14
N ASP A 100 2.64 -2.45 -4.49
CA ASP A 100 3.83 -1.85 -5.13
C ASP A 100 4.22 -2.61 -6.38
N ARG A 101 4.31 -3.95 -6.27
CA ARG A 101 4.75 -4.77 -7.40
C ARG A 101 3.74 -4.79 -8.54
N ASN A 102 2.44 -4.88 -8.24
CA ASN A 102 1.39 -4.84 -9.25
C ASN A 102 1.34 -3.46 -9.92
N PHE A 103 1.43 -2.38 -9.15
CA PHE A 103 1.34 -1.01 -9.66
C PHE A 103 2.57 -0.65 -10.48
N TYR A 104 3.75 -1.14 -10.12
CA TYR A 104 4.94 -1.04 -10.97
C TYR A 104 4.70 -1.63 -12.36
N PHE A 105 4.17 -2.86 -12.45
CA PHE A 105 3.92 -3.47 -13.77
C PHE A 105 2.80 -2.77 -14.55
N LEU A 106 1.71 -2.40 -13.87
CA LEU A 106 0.56 -1.75 -14.50
C LEU A 106 0.91 -0.34 -15.01
N TYR A 107 1.53 0.49 -14.17
CA TYR A 107 1.63 1.94 -14.41
C TYR A 107 3.05 2.38 -14.81
N VAL A 108 4.09 1.73 -14.31
CA VAL A 108 5.47 2.07 -14.70
C VAL A 108 5.91 1.31 -15.95
N ARG A 109 5.50 0.04 -16.07
CA ARG A 109 5.85 -0.81 -17.22
C ARG A 109 4.76 -0.86 -18.30
N GLY A 110 3.59 -0.29 -18.04
CA GLY A 110 2.49 -0.20 -19.01
C GLY A 110 1.81 -1.54 -19.33
N HIS A 111 2.01 -2.58 -18.51
CA HIS A 111 1.35 -3.88 -18.69
C HIS A 111 -0.07 -3.86 -18.11
N GLN A 112 -0.97 -3.08 -18.73
CA GLN A 112 -2.32 -2.85 -18.23
C GLN A 112 -3.32 -3.98 -18.53
N ASP A 113 -2.83 -5.14 -18.97
CA ASP A 113 -3.66 -6.33 -19.10
C ASP A 113 -4.28 -6.67 -17.74
N ARG A 114 -5.60 -6.87 -17.71
CA ARG A 114 -6.35 -7.22 -16.48
C ARG A 114 -6.32 -6.17 -15.37
N HIS A 115 -6.00 -4.91 -15.68
CA HIS A 115 -5.97 -3.79 -14.74
C HIS A 115 -7.17 -3.79 -13.76
N GLU A 116 -8.40 -3.83 -14.27
CA GLU A 116 -9.60 -3.83 -13.42
C GLU A 116 -9.68 -5.05 -12.48
N LEU A 117 -9.25 -6.23 -12.95
CA LEU A 117 -9.24 -7.44 -12.13
C LEU A 117 -8.18 -7.37 -11.02
N VAL A 118 -7.04 -6.73 -11.28
CA VAL A 118 -6.00 -6.52 -10.27
C VAL A 118 -6.50 -5.56 -9.19
N LEU A 119 -7.15 -4.46 -9.57
CA LEU A 119 -7.75 -3.53 -8.60
C LEU A 119 -8.83 -4.22 -7.75
N ASP A 120 -9.70 -5.01 -8.37
CA ASP A 120 -10.73 -5.76 -7.65
C ASP A 120 -10.12 -6.79 -6.68
N ALA A 121 -9.05 -7.46 -7.07
CA ALA A 121 -8.35 -8.41 -6.22
C ALA A 121 -7.68 -7.72 -5.02
N LEU A 122 -7.00 -6.60 -5.24
CA LEU A 122 -6.38 -5.80 -4.18
C LEU A 122 -7.43 -5.24 -3.22
N ALA A 123 -8.59 -4.78 -3.71
CA ALA A 123 -9.68 -4.30 -2.87
C ALA A 123 -10.23 -5.41 -1.96
N ARG A 124 -10.37 -6.63 -2.47
CA ARG A 124 -10.78 -7.80 -1.67
C ARG A 124 -9.74 -8.18 -0.62
N GLN A 125 -8.45 -8.07 -0.95
CA GLN A 125 -7.36 -8.30 0.02
C GLN A 125 -7.37 -7.26 1.15
N LEU A 126 -7.65 -5.99 0.83
CA LEU A 126 -7.83 -4.96 1.85
C LEU A 126 -9.08 -5.21 2.69
N LEU A 127 -10.18 -5.66 2.08
CA LEU A 127 -11.42 -5.91 2.80
C LEU A 127 -11.23 -6.89 3.97
N THR A 128 -10.49 -7.98 3.73
CA THR A 128 -10.21 -8.98 4.78
C THR A 128 -9.33 -8.46 5.92
N LEU A 129 -8.60 -7.35 5.72
CA LEU A 129 -7.82 -6.69 6.77
C LEU A 129 -8.70 -5.87 7.73
N PHE A 130 -9.81 -5.32 7.24
CA PHE A 130 -10.71 -4.46 8.00
C PHE A 130 -11.99 -5.16 8.48
N GLU A 131 -12.25 -6.38 8.01
CA GLU A 131 -13.33 -7.22 8.53
C GLU A 131 -13.07 -7.59 10.01
N PRO A 132 -14.07 -7.46 10.89
CA PRO A 132 -14.01 -8.03 12.24
C PRO A 132 -13.78 -9.54 12.14
N ARG A 133 -12.80 -10.06 12.88
CA ARG A 133 -12.63 -11.51 13.07
C ARG A 133 -13.55 -12.02 14.17
#